data_AF-A0A8H4EQY7-F1
#
_entry.id   AF-A0A8H4EQY7-F1
#
_cell.length_a   1.000
_cell.length_b   1.000
_cell.length_c   1.000
_cell.angle_alpha   90.00
_cell.angle_beta   90.00
_cell.angle_gamma   90.00
#
_symmetry.space_group_name_H-M   'P 1'
#
loop_
_entity.id
_entity.type
_entity.pdbx_description
1 polymer ?
#
loop_
_entity_poly.entity_id
_entity_poly.type
_entity_poly.pdbx_seq_one_letter_code
_entity_poly.pdbx_strand_id
1 'polypeptide(L)'
;MPKQKTNKEPCSIHNCNKESTMFRCLTDNAFAKALATGTLQQYSYLQIDQQICNAHYMEIVENAWSNYRVNYQNNINLNNIIENNNFIESATLVLEPNNFKKMLEESNSDLIGFFDEICKIIIPLNWSLILQEDAKKKVIVILYLIASLCNMQANQFKLELGLYLAACGASYETNNTLSNAGISVTNKTVYNNKKNCCTTFIKS
;
A
#
# COMPACT_ATOMS: atom_id res chain seq x y z
N MET A 1 36.47 5.02 14.37
CA MET A 1 36.01 6.41 14.13
C MET A 1 34.95 6.38 13.04
N PRO A 2 33.74 6.93 13.24
CA PRO A 2 32.78 7.05 12.14
C PRO A 2 33.36 8.03 11.12
N LYS A 3 33.57 7.56 9.88
CA LYS A 3 34.04 8.40 8.77
C LYS A 3 33.04 9.55 8.60
N GLN A 4 33.49 10.79 8.77
CA GLN A 4 32.70 11.97 8.42
C GLN A 4 32.31 11.86 6.94
N LYS A 5 31.00 11.77 6.67
CA LYS A 5 30.46 11.78 5.31
C LYS A 5 30.60 13.20 4.78
N THR A 6 31.69 13.46 4.06
CA THR A 6 31.87 14.72 3.34
C THR A 6 31.05 14.66 2.07
N ASN A 7 30.15 15.64 1.88
CA ASN A 7 29.43 15.80 0.62
C ASN A 7 30.41 16.34 -0.43
N LYS A 8 30.68 15.54 -1.45
CA LYS A 8 31.40 15.94 -2.66
C LYS A 8 30.36 16.18 -3.74
N GLU A 9 29.95 17.42 -3.92
CA GLU A 9 29.23 17.81 -5.14
C GLU A 9 30.13 17.51 -6.36
N PRO A 10 29.61 17.05 -7.52
CA PRO A 10 28.20 16.81 -7.88
C PRO A 10 27.77 15.32 -7.90
N CYS A 11 26.47 15.08 -8.14
CA CYS A 11 25.90 13.74 -8.38
C CYS A 11 26.63 13.02 -9.53
N SER A 12 27.05 11.78 -9.31
CA SER A 12 27.80 10.96 -10.29
C SER A 12 26.96 10.45 -11.46
N ILE A 13 25.70 10.88 -11.56
CA ILE A 13 24.80 10.56 -12.68
C ILE A 13 25.06 11.55 -13.80
N HIS A 14 25.36 11.02 -15.00
CA HIS A 14 25.55 11.85 -16.18
C HIS A 14 24.30 12.69 -16.47
N ASN A 15 24.50 13.98 -16.75
CA ASN A 15 23.43 14.96 -17.02
C ASN A 15 22.37 15.05 -15.92
N CYS A 16 22.74 14.86 -14.65
CA CYS A 16 21.85 15.07 -13.52
C CYS A 16 21.35 16.52 -13.48
N ASN A 17 20.07 16.73 -13.76
CA ASN A 17 19.38 18.02 -13.66
C ASN A 17 18.52 18.15 -12.39
N LYS A 18 18.57 17.15 -11.49
CA LYS A 18 17.80 17.14 -10.25
C LYS A 18 18.46 18.06 -9.23
N GLU A 19 17.75 19.11 -8.81
CA GLU A 19 18.17 19.93 -7.68
C GLU A 19 18.16 19.09 -6.40
N SER A 20 19.27 19.06 -5.67
CA SER A 20 19.36 18.32 -4.42
C SER A 20 20.41 18.89 -3.50
N THR A 21 20.03 19.10 -2.24
CA THR A 21 20.95 19.45 -1.14
C THR A 21 21.46 18.23 -0.39
N MET A 22 20.96 17.04 -0.72
CA MET A 22 21.20 15.80 -0.01
C MET A 22 21.81 14.77 -0.95
N PHE A 23 22.98 14.27 -0.59
CA PHE A 23 23.73 13.34 -1.40
C PHE A 23 24.10 12.10 -0.60
N ARG A 24 24.09 10.94 -1.25
CA ARG A 24 24.39 9.64 -0.62
C ARG A 24 25.46 8.91 -1.40
N CYS A 25 26.42 8.35 -0.67
CA CYS A 25 27.41 7.45 -1.24
C CYS A 25 26.76 6.09 -1.53
N LEU A 26 27.10 5.51 -2.67
CA LEU A 26 26.86 4.12 -3.01
C LEU A 26 27.80 3.23 -2.19
N THR A 27 27.44 2.96 -0.95
CA THR A 27 28.17 1.98 -0.12
C THR A 27 28.03 0.57 -0.69
N ASP A 28 28.89 -0.35 -0.26
CA ASP A 28 28.82 -1.77 -0.66
C ASP A 28 27.39 -2.34 -0.55
N ASN A 29 26.71 -2.04 0.57
CA ASN A 29 25.34 -2.52 0.81
C ASN A 29 24.32 -1.89 -0.14
N ALA A 30 24.44 -0.59 -0.44
CA ALA A 30 23.57 0.10 -1.39
C ALA A 30 23.78 -0.42 -2.82
N PHE A 31 25.04 -0.67 -3.18
CA PHE A 31 25.43 -1.21 -4.49
C PHE A 31 24.95 -2.65 -4.67
N ALA A 32 25.17 -3.51 -3.67
CA ALA A 32 24.68 -4.89 -3.67
C ALA A 32 23.15 -4.95 -3.77
N LYS A 33 22.44 -4.08 -3.05
CA LYS A 33 20.98 -3.97 -3.13
C LYS A 33 20.51 -3.60 -4.53
N ALA A 34 21.12 -2.58 -5.14
CA ALA A 34 20.75 -2.14 -6.48
C ALA A 34 21.12 -3.14 -7.59
N LEU A 35 22.19 -3.94 -7.39
CA LEU A 35 22.54 -5.07 -8.25
C LEU A 35 21.47 -6.16 -8.17
N ALA A 36 21.06 -6.54 -6.95
CA ALA A 36 20.04 -7.56 -6.72
C ALA A 36 18.67 -7.17 -7.32
N THR A 37 18.33 -5.89 -7.35
CA THR A 37 17.10 -5.38 -7.97
C THR A 37 17.21 -5.12 -9.47
N GLY A 38 18.39 -5.29 -10.07
CA GLY A 38 18.65 -5.06 -11.49
C GLY A 38 18.64 -3.60 -11.93
N THR A 39 18.42 -2.66 -11.02
CA THR A 39 18.29 -1.21 -11.28
C THR A 39 19.61 -0.58 -11.70
N LEU A 40 20.75 -1.17 -11.33
CA LEU A 40 22.07 -0.72 -11.77
C LEU A 40 22.38 -0.98 -13.24
N GLN A 41 21.62 -1.81 -13.96
CA GLN A 41 21.91 -2.09 -15.38
C GLN A 41 21.89 -0.83 -16.26
N GLN A 42 20.97 0.10 -15.98
CA GLN A 42 20.86 1.39 -16.69
C GLN A 42 21.95 2.40 -16.27
N TYR A 43 22.67 2.09 -15.19
CA TYR A 43 23.68 2.95 -14.58
C TYR A 43 24.99 2.18 -14.37
N SER A 44 25.35 1.32 -15.33
CA SER A 44 26.49 0.39 -15.23
C SER A 44 27.86 1.07 -15.06
N TYR A 45 27.94 2.37 -15.34
CA TYR A 45 29.12 3.21 -15.13
C TYR A 45 29.30 3.66 -13.68
N LEU A 46 28.29 3.48 -12.81
CA LEU A 46 28.40 3.82 -11.40
C LEU A 46 29.28 2.83 -10.65
N GLN A 47 30.09 3.36 -9.73
CA GLN A 47 31.00 2.59 -8.89
C GLN A 47 30.68 2.78 -7.40
N ILE A 48 31.14 1.82 -6.60
CA ILE A 48 31.12 1.92 -5.14
C ILE A 48 31.84 3.20 -4.69
N ASP A 49 31.39 3.77 -3.58
CA ASP A 49 31.83 5.04 -2.99
C ASP A 49 31.53 6.31 -3.81
N GLN A 50 30.99 6.18 -5.02
CA GLN A 50 30.49 7.34 -5.76
C GLN A 50 29.25 7.94 -5.09
N GLN A 51 29.12 9.25 -5.21
CA GLN A 51 28.04 9.98 -4.59
C GLN A 51 26.94 10.32 -5.61
N ILE A 52 25.69 10.03 -5.25
CA ILE A 52 24.50 10.35 -6.04
C ILE A 52 23.52 11.18 -5.21
N CYS A 53 22.72 12.02 -5.86
CA CYS A 53 21.71 12.83 -5.17
C CYS A 53 20.63 11.94 -4.55
N ASN A 54 19.95 12.43 -3.52
CA ASN A 54 18.95 11.64 -2.80
C ASN A 54 17.85 11.13 -3.73
N ALA A 55 17.44 11.91 -4.74
CA ALA A 55 16.46 11.48 -5.72
C ALA A 55 16.93 10.25 -6.53
N HIS A 56 18.17 10.26 -7.03
CA HIS A 56 18.75 9.10 -7.72
C HIS A 56 19.03 7.93 -6.78
N TYR A 57 19.40 8.20 -5.52
CA TYR A 57 19.56 7.15 -4.51
C TYR A 57 18.24 6.40 -4.28
N MET A 58 17.13 7.13 -4.12
CA MET A 58 15.82 6.50 -3.94
C MET A 58 15.42 5.69 -5.18
N GLU A 59 15.73 6.19 -6.37
CA GLU A 59 15.40 5.55 -7.65
C GLU A 59 16.23 4.28 -7.93
N ILE A 60 17.50 4.27 -7.54
CA ILE A 60 18.43 3.17 -7.85
C ILE A 60 18.45 2.14 -6.73
N VAL A 61 18.46 2.58 -5.46
CA VAL A 61 18.70 1.73 -4.29
C VAL A 61 17.41 1.39 -3.53
N GLU A 62 16.49 2.34 -3.39
CA GLU A 62 15.25 2.17 -2.61
C GLU A 62 14.00 1.86 -3.47
N ASN A 63 14.17 1.71 -4.78
CA ASN A 63 13.13 1.42 -5.78
C ASN A 63 12.37 0.10 -5.57
N ALA A 64 12.74 -0.73 -4.58
CA ALA A 64 12.04 -1.97 -4.26
C ALA A 64 10.49 -1.81 -4.23
N TRP A 65 9.97 -0.63 -3.87
CA TRP A 65 8.55 -0.30 -3.95
C TRP A 65 7.97 -0.08 -5.36
N SER A 66 8.69 0.47 -6.33
CA SER A 66 8.20 0.57 -7.71
C SER A 66 8.13 -0.80 -8.39
N ASN A 67 9.08 -1.70 -8.12
CA ASN A 67 9.00 -3.09 -8.58
C ASN A 67 7.84 -3.87 -7.93
N TYR A 68 7.50 -3.55 -6.67
CA TYR A 68 6.29 -4.06 -6.01
C TYR A 68 5.01 -3.48 -6.63
N ARG A 69 4.99 -2.18 -6.94
CA ARG A 69 3.82 -1.49 -7.48
C ARG A 69 3.46 -1.94 -8.90
N VAL A 70 4.47 -2.16 -9.75
CA VAL A 70 4.27 -2.71 -11.12
C VAL A 70 3.83 -4.18 -11.08
N ASN A 71 4.32 -4.98 -10.13
CA ASN A 71 3.86 -6.36 -9.97
C ASN A 71 2.44 -6.45 -9.36
N TYR A 72 2.06 -5.56 -8.43
CA TYR A 72 0.70 -5.52 -7.89
C TYR A 72 -0.32 -4.98 -8.89
N GLN A 73 0.05 -3.99 -9.70
CA GLN A 73 -0.84 -3.46 -10.75
C GLN A 73 -1.03 -4.43 -11.91
N ASN A 74 -0.11 -5.40 -12.11
CA ASN A 74 -0.19 -6.37 -13.21
C ASN A 74 -0.66 -7.77 -12.79
N ASN A 75 -0.76 -8.12 -11.49
CA ASN A 75 -1.10 -9.50 -11.10
C ASN A 75 -2.24 -9.70 -10.09
N ILE A 76 -2.86 -8.67 -9.51
CA ILE A 76 -4.16 -8.88 -8.86
C ILE A 76 -5.00 -7.63 -9.08
N ASN A 77 -5.95 -7.72 -10.00
CA ASN A 77 -6.96 -6.70 -10.17
C ASN A 77 -7.96 -6.79 -9.00
N LEU A 78 -7.53 -6.44 -7.78
CA LEU A 78 -8.38 -6.36 -6.60
C LEU A 78 -9.57 -5.43 -6.87
N ASN A 79 -9.40 -4.41 -7.71
CA ASN A 79 -10.49 -3.52 -8.11
C ASN A 79 -11.60 -4.27 -8.87
N ASN A 80 -11.29 -5.29 -9.69
CA ASN A 80 -12.30 -6.14 -10.33
C ASN A 80 -13.04 -7.06 -9.33
N ILE A 81 -12.41 -7.42 -8.20
CA ILE A 81 -13.06 -8.17 -7.11
C ILE A 81 -14.06 -7.28 -6.36
N ILE A 82 -13.73 -5.99 -6.26
CA ILE A 82 -14.44 -4.98 -5.45
C ILE A 82 -15.57 -4.31 -6.24
N GLU A 83 -15.39 -4.06 -7.55
CA GLU A 83 -16.40 -3.38 -8.39
C GLU A 83 -17.58 -4.28 -8.80
N ASN A 84 -17.43 -5.61 -8.75
CA ASN A 84 -18.53 -6.54 -8.96
C ASN A 84 -19.30 -6.76 -7.66
N ASN A 85 -20.21 -5.82 -7.38
CA ASN A 85 -21.11 -5.66 -6.22
C ASN A 85 -21.91 -6.89 -5.71
N ASN A 86 -21.68 -8.11 -6.21
CA ASN A 86 -22.46 -9.29 -5.84
C ASN A 86 -21.95 -10.03 -4.60
N PHE A 87 -20.78 -9.69 -4.05
CA PHE A 87 -20.21 -10.46 -2.93
C PHE A 87 -20.81 -10.10 -1.56
N ILE A 88 -21.31 -8.87 -1.39
CA ILE A 88 -21.78 -8.35 -0.08
C ILE A 88 -23.29 -8.10 -0.08
N GLU A 89 -23.93 -7.94 -1.23
CA GLU A 89 -25.32 -7.47 -1.26
C GLU A 89 -26.37 -8.57 -0.99
N SER A 90 -26.00 -9.86 -0.91
CA SER A 90 -27.03 -10.92 -0.78
C SER A 90 -26.75 -12.22 -0.01
N ALA A 91 -25.60 -12.50 0.62
CA ALA A 91 -25.34 -13.89 1.07
C ALA A 91 -24.66 -14.08 2.44
N THR A 92 -25.22 -15.02 3.19
CA THR A 92 -24.66 -15.75 4.34
C THR A 92 -23.13 -15.87 4.28
N LEU A 93 -22.42 -15.42 5.32
CA LEU A 93 -20.96 -15.51 5.40
C LEU A 93 -20.47 -16.95 5.16
N VAL A 94 -19.73 -17.17 4.07
CA VAL A 94 -19.12 -18.45 3.76
C VAL A 94 -17.76 -18.51 4.45
N LEU A 95 -17.72 -19.14 5.63
CA LEU A 95 -16.50 -19.24 6.45
C LEU A 95 -15.76 -20.57 6.29
N GLU A 96 -16.33 -21.53 5.54
CA GLU A 96 -15.67 -22.79 5.23
C GLU A 96 -14.71 -22.57 4.05
N PRO A 97 -13.41 -22.92 4.18
CA PRO A 97 -12.39 -22.57 3.18
C PRO A 97 -12.64 -23.08 1.76
N ASN A 98 -13.12 -24.30 1.59
CA ASN A 98 -13.33 -24.86 0.26
C ASN A 98 -14.52 -24.21 -0.45
N ASN A 99 -15.60 -23.96 0.29
CA ASN A 99 -16.77 -23.24 -0.18
C ASN A 99 -16.43 -21.78 -0.51
N PHE A 100 -15.61 -21.13 0.32
CA PHE A 100 -15.16 -19.76 0.06
C PHE A 100 -14.29 -19.68 -1.19
N LYS A 101 -13.33 -20.61 -1.33
CA LYS A 101 -12.52 -20.75 -2.55
C LYS A 101 -13.41 -20.92 -3.77
N LYS A 102 -14.30 -21.91 -3.75
CA LYS A 102 -15.20 -22.20 -4.88
C LYS A 102 -16.04 -20.97 -5.25
N MET A 103 -16.60 -20.28 -4.26
CA MET A 103 -17.35 -19.04 -4.46
C MET A 103 -16.50 -17.95 -5.14
N LEU A 104 -15.23 -17.77 -4.75
CA LEU A 104 -14.32 -16.83 -5.42
C LEU A 104 -14.07 -17.22 -6.88
N GLU A 105 -13.69 -18.47 -7.14
CA GLU A 105 -13.35 -18.97 -8.47
C GLU A 105 -14.54 -18.97 -9.44
N GLU A 106 -15.77 -19.21 -8.92
CA GLU A 106 -17.01 -19.12 -9.69
C GLU A 106 -17.41 -17.66 -9.99
N SER A 107 -17.05 -16.72 -9.11
CA SER A 107 -17.39 -15.30 -9.29
C SER A 107 -16.55 -14.61 -10.37
N ASN A 108 -15.27 -14.95 -10.48
CA ASN A 108 -14.37 -14.38 -11.47
C ASN A 108 -13.21 -15.35 -11.76
N SER A 109 -13.00 -15.64 -13.05
CA SER A 109 -11.91 -16.51 -13.52
C SER A 109 -10.52 -16.02 -13.16
N ASP A 110 -10.33 -14.70 -12.98
CA ASP A 110 -9.07 -14.11 -12.53
C ASP A 110 -8.72 -14.46 -11.08
N LEU A 111 -9.68 -15.02 -10.32
CA LEU A 111 -9.51 -15.41 -8.91
C LEU A 111 -9.23 -16.89 -8.73
N ILE A 112 -9.11 -17.64 -9.82
CA ILE A 112 -8.66 -19.03 -9.79
C ILE A 112 -7.29 -19.10 -9.13
N GLY A 113 -7.19 -19.85 -8.02
CA GLY A 113 -5.96 -19.99 -7.24
C GLY A 113 -5.60 -18.82 -6.32
N PHE A 114 -6.31 -17.68 -6.37
CA PHE A 114 -6.02 -16.51 -5.53
C PHE A 114 -6.00 -16.85 -4.03
N PHE A 115 -7.03 -17.56 -3.55
CA PHE A 115 -7.12 -17.94 -2.15
C PHE A 115 -5.97 -18.85 -1.72
N ASP A 116 -5.56 -19.80 -2.57
CA ASP A 116 -4.44 -20.70 -2.30
C ASP A 116 -3.11 -19.93 -2.22
N GLU A 117 -2.90 -18.93 -3.08
CA GLU A 117 -1.71 -18.09 -3.04
C GLU A 117 -1.66 -17.25 -1.77
N ILE A 118 -2.76 -16.59 -1.40
CA ILE A 118 -2.84 -15.81 -0.17
C ILE A 118 -2.59 -16.70 1.06
N CYS A 119 -3.17 -17.90 1.10
CA CYS A 119 -2.91 -18.84 2.18
C CYS A 119 -1.44 -19.29 2.24
N LYS A 120 -0.78 -19.55 1.10
CA LYS A 120 0.65 -19.89 1.06
C LYS A 120 1.54 -18.76 1.58
N ILE A 121 1.15 -17.50 1.37
CA ILE A 121 1.91 -16.33 1.84
C ILE A 121 1.73 -16.14 3.35
N ILE A 122 0.49 -16.28 3.85
CA ILE A 122 0.16 -15.93 5.24
C ILE A 122 0.39 -17.09 6.20
N ILE A 123 0.16 -18.34 5.77
CA ILE A 123 0.14 -19.51 6.63
C ILE A 123 1.47 -20.27 6.50
N PRO A 124 2.29 -20.32 7.57
CA PRO A 124 3.52 -21.10 7.55
C PRO A 124 3.28 -22.61 7.34
N LEU A 125 4.07 -23.20 6.44
CA LEU A 125 3.99 -24.63 6.10
C LEU A 125 4.34 -25.57 7.26
N ASN A 126 5.06 -25.07 8.27
CA ASN A 126 5.48 -25.85 9.44
C ASN A 126 4.40 -25.94 10.53
N TRP A 127 3.24 -25.31 10.36
CA TRP A 127 2.13 -25.42 11.30
C TRP A 127 1.42 -26.78 11.19
N SER A 128 0.80 -27.23 12.28
CA SER A 128 -0.03 -28.44 12.26
C SER A 128 -1.25 -28.24 11.36
N LEU A 129 -1.81 -29.33 10.83
CA LEU A 129 -2.98 -29.27 9.95
C LEU A 129 -4.17 -28.53 10.58
N ILE A 130 -4.41 -28.73 11.88
CA ILE A 130 -5.49 -28.06 12.63
C ILE A 130 -5.25 -26.54 12.67
N LEU A 131 -4.01 -26.10 12.92
CA LEU A 131 -3.65 -24.68 12.96
C LEU A 131 -3.71 -24.04 11.57
N GLN A 132 -3.32 -24.77 10.52
CA GLN A 132 -3.44 -24.30 9.15
C GLN A 132 -4.92 -24.09 8.77
N GLU A 133 -5.80 -25.01 9.17
CA GLU A 133 -7.23 -24.91 8.86
C GLU A 133 -7.91 -23.77 9.63
N ASP A 134 -7.54 -23.55 10.89
CA ASP A 134 -7.99 -22.38 11.66
C ASP A 134 -7.46 -21.07 11.06
N ALA A 135 -6.22 -21.07 10.58
CA ALA A 135 -5.61 -19.91 9.93
C ALA A 135 -6.28 -19.56 8.60
N LYS A 136 -6.69 -20.55 7.79
CA LYS A 136 -7.49 -20.32 6.58
C LYS A 136 -8.78 -19.58 6.89
N LYS A 137 -9.49 -19.93 7.97
CA LYS A 137 -10.70 -19.21 8.40
C LYS A 137 -10.40 -17.76 8.78
N LYS A 138 -9.28 -17.50 9.45
CA LYS A 138 -8.84 -16.12 9.77
C LYS A 138 -8.50 -15.33 8.51
N VAL A 139 -7.86 -15.95 7.52
CA VAL A 139 -7.59 -15.32 6.21
C VAL A 139 -8.91 -14.94 5.53
N ILE A 140 -9.92 -15.81 5.53
CA ILE A 140 -11.25 -15.51 4.98
C ILE A 140 -11.87 -14.27 5.66
N VAL A 141 -11.83 -14.21 6.99
CA VAL A 141 -12.34 -13.04 7.74
C VAL A 141 -11.59 -11.76 7.36
N ILE A 142 -10.26 -11.82 7.23
CA ILE A 142 -9.45 -10.68 6.79
C ILE A 142 -9.84 -10.23 5.37
N LEU A 143 -10.05 -11.17 4.45
CA LEU A 143 -10.48 -10.85 3.08
C LEU A 143 -11.86 -10.18 3.07
N TYR A 144 -12.80 -10.64 3.90
CA TYR A 144 -14.09 -9.97 4.07
C TYR A 144 -13.96 -8.57 4.67
N LEU A 145 -13.05 -8.37 5.64
CA LEU A 145 -12.79 -7.04 6.20
C LEU A 145 -12.20 -6.10 5.15
N ILE A 146 -11.23 -6.56 4.36
CA ILE A 146 -10.65 -5.78 3.25
C ILE A 146 -11.73 -5.46 2.23
N ALA A 147 -12.54 -6.44 1.82
CA ALA A 147 -13.64 -6.22 0.89
C ALA A 147 -14.67 -5.24 1.46
N SER A 148 -15.02 -5.33 2.74
CA SER A 148 -15.94 -4.40 3.40
C SER A 148 -15.37 -2.99 3.50
N LEU A 149 -14.07 -2.85 3.78
CA LEU A 149 -13.37 -1.56 3.78
C LEU A 149 -13.29 -0.95 2.38
N CYS A 150 -13.19 -1.79 1.35
CA CYS A 150 -13.21 -1.37 -0.04
C CYS A 150 -14.63 -1.09 -0.57
N ASN A 151 -15.64 -1.81 -0.05
CA ASN A 151 -17.05 -1.73 -0.45
C ASN A 151 -17.86 -0.71 0.35
N MET A 152 -17.41 -0.31 1.54
CA MET A 152 -17.81 0.98 2.11
C MET A 152 -17.39 2.00 1.06
N GLN A 153 -18.38 2.53 0.33
CA GLN A 153 -18.20 3.53 -0.73
C GLN A 153 -16.97 4.34 -0.40
N ALA A 154 -15.88 4.24 -1.19
CA ALA A 154 -14.57 4.74 -0.77
C ALA A 154 -14.60 6.20 -0.27
N ASN A 155 -15.64 6.96 -0.66
CA ASN A 155 -15.98 8.27 -0.16
C ASN A 155 -16.54 8.31 1.29
N GLN A 156 -17.44 7.41 1.68
CA GLN A 156 -18.00 7.33 3.03
C GLN A 156 -16.93 6.90 4.06
N PHE A 157 -16.11 5.90 3.77
CA PHE A 157 -15.01 5.52 4.67
C PHE A 157 -13.99 6.64 4.86
N LYS A 158 -13.56 7.28 3.76
CA LYS A 158 -12.65 8.44 3.83
C LYS A 158 -13.24 9.57 4.68
N LEU A 159 -14.56 9.76 4.61
CA LEU A 159 -15.28 10.76 5.40
C LEU A 159 -15.34 10.39 6.89
N GLU A 160 -15.70 9.16 7.23
CA GLU A 160 -15.72 8.67 8.63
C GLU A 160 -14.34 8.75 9.26
N LEU A 161 -13.30 8.32 8.54
CA LEU A 161 -11.91 8.43 8.97
C LEU A 161 -11.51 9.91 9.17
N GLY A 162 -11.89 10.82 8.27
CA GLY A 162 -11.62 12.26 8.41
C GLY A 162 -12.35 12.90 9.59
N LEU A 163 -13.59 12.48 9.87
CA LEU A 163 -14.36 12.93 11.03
C LEU A 163 -13.74 12.43 12.34
N TYR A 164 -13.31 11.17 12.38
CA TYR A 164 -12.63 10.56 13.53
C TYR A 164 -11.31 11.27 13.84
N LEU A 165 -10.45 11.48 12.84
CA LEU A 165 -9.18 12.18 13.01
C LEU A 165 -9.38 13.59 13.57
N ALA A 166 -10.39 14.31 13.08
CA ALA A 166 -10.75 15.63 13.60
C ALA A 166 -11.32 15.59 15.02
N ALA A 167 -11.94 14.49 15.46
CA ALA A 167 -12.36 14.29 16.85
C ALA A 167 -11.17 13.98 17.77
N CYS A 168 -10.15 13.30 17.26
CA CYS A 168 -8.88 13.03 17.94
C CYS A 168 -7.91 14.24 17.96
N GLY A 169 -8.31 15.39 17.43
CA GLY A 169 -7.49 16.60 17.44
C GLY A 169 -6.43 16.66 16.35
N ALA A 170 -6.55 15.87 15.27
CA ALA A 170 -5.66 15.98 14.13
C ALA A 170 -5.69 17.40 13.53
N SER A 171 -4.52 17.93 13.17
CA SER A 171 -4.41 19.27 12.58
C SER A 171 -5.00 19.29 11.16
N TYR A 172 -5.35 20.48 10.67
CA TYR A 172 -5.87 20.62 9.31
C TYR A 172 -4.82 20.24 8.26
N GLU A 173 -3.54 20.47 8.52
CA GLU A 173 -2.42 20.03 7.68
C GLU A 173 -2.33 18.51 7.63
N THR A 174 -2.52 17.84 8.77
CA THR A 174 -2.54 16.37 8.87
C THR A 174 -3.67 15.80 8.02
N ASN A 175 -4.90 16.31 8.20
CA ASN A 175 -6.07 15.87 7.42
C ASN A 175 -5.89 16.13 5.91
N ASN A 176 -5.39 17.30 5.53
CA ASN A 176 -5.15 17.62 4.13
C ASN A 176 -4.01 16.77 3.52
N THR A 177 -2.98 16.43 4.30
CA THR A 177 -1.90 15.54 3.86
C THR A 177 -2.44 14.13 3.58
N LEU A 178 -3.24 13.57 4.49
CA LEU A 178 -3.87 12.27 4.27
C LEU A 178 -4.87 12.30 3.12
N SER A 179 -5.57 13.42 2.92
CA SER A 179 -6.48 13.58 1.78
C SER A 179 -5.75 13.65 0.44
N ASN A 180 -4.64 14.40 0.37
CA ASN A 180 -3.80 14.47 -0.82
C ASN A 180 -3.14 13.11 -1.13
N ALA A 181 -2.88 12.30 -0.10
CA ALA A 181 -2.44 10.91 -0.25
C ALA A 181 -3.58 9.94 -0.66
N GLY A 182 -4.82 10.41 -0.78
CA GLY A 182 -5.99 9.61 -1.17
C GLY A 182 -6.57 8.74 -0.04
N ILE A 183 -6.08 8.88 1.19
CA ILE A 183 -6.39 8.02 2.35
C ILE A 183 -7.64 8.53 3.11
N SER A 184 -7.87 9.85 3.12
CA SER A 184 -8.99 10.49 3.84
C SER A 184 -9.62 11.62 3.01
N VAL A 185 -10.54 12.38 3.60
CA VAL A 185 -11.14 13.59 3.01
C VAL A 185 -10.45 14.86 3.49
N THR A 186 -10.57 15.94 2.71
CA THR A 186 -9.98 17.23 3.07
C THR A 186 -10.58 17.76 4.38
N ASN A 187 -9.81 18.58 5.09
CA ASN A 187 -10.31 19.23 6.30
C ASN A 187 -11.57 20.10 6.01
N LYS A 188 -11.68 20.64 4.79
CA LYS A 188 -12.87 21.36 4.31
C LYS A 188 -14.10 20.45 4.24
N THR A 189 -13.95 19.23 3.72
CA THR A 189 -15.03 18.22 3.66
C THR A 189 -15.49 17.80 5.06
N VAL A 190 -14.55 17.59 5.99
CA VAL A 190 -14.86 17.29 7.39
C VAL A 190 -15.68 18.41 8.04
N TYR A 191 -15.22 19.66 7.87
CA TYR A 191 -15.88 20.83 8.46
C TYR A 191 -17.28 21.07 7.90
N ASN A 192 -17.48 20.89 6.59
CA ASN A 192 -18.80 21.02 5.96
C ASN A 192 -19.79 19.95 6.46
N ASN A 193 -19.32 18.71 6.70
CA ASN A 193 -20.17 17.66 7.25
C ASN A 193 -20.52 17.90 8.73
N LYS A 194 -19.57 18.42 9.53
CA LYS A 194 -19.87 18.86 10.91
C LYS A 194 -20.96 19.94 10.96
N LYS A 195 -20.94 20.90 10.03
CA LYS A 195 -22.00 21.93 9.92
C LYS A 195 -23.37 21.33 9.63
N ASN A 196 -23.44 20.36 8.73
CA ASN A 196 -24.69 19.71 8.37
C ASN A 196 -25.32 18.93 9.54
N CYS A 197 -24.50 18.31 10.41
CA CYS A 197 -24.96 17.68 11.65
C CYS A 197 -25.47 18.70 12.69
N CYS A 198 -24.86 19.90 12.78
CA CYS A 198 -25.33 20.94 13.71
C CYS A 198 -26.60 21.66 13.23
N THR A 199 -26.86 21.73 11.92
CA THR A 199 -28.09 22.34 11.38
C THR A 199 -29.34 21.47 11.57
N THR A 200 -29.20 20.17 11.84
CA THR A 200 -30.36 19.27 12.06
C THR A 200 -30.96 19.40 13.45
N PHE A 201 -30.23 19.97 14.42
CA PHE A 201 -30.71 20.15 15.81
C PHE A 201 -31.33 21.53 16.11
N ILE A 202 -31.44 22.43 15.11
CA ILE A 202 -32.00 23.79 15.29
C ILE A 202 -33.40 23.92 14.64
N LYS A 203 -33.95 22.83 14.07
CA LYS A 203 -35.28 22.83 13.41
C LYS A 203 -36.27 21.77 13.93
N SER A 204 -36.09 21.30 15.16
CA SER A 204 -37.06 20.44 15.85
C SER A 204 -37.56 21.14 17.12
#